data_AF-A0A7J5ZR11-F1
#
_entry.id   AF-A0A7J5ZR11-F1
#
_cell.length_a   1.000
_cell.length_b   1.000
_cell.length_c   1.000
_cell.angle_alpha   90.00
_cell.angle_beta   90.00
_cell.angle_gamma   90.00
#
_symmetry.space_group_name_H-M   'P 1'
#
loop_
_entity.id
_entity.type
_entity.pdbx_description
1 polymer ?
#
loop_
_entity_poly.entity_id
_entity_poly.type
_entity_poly.pdbx_seq_one_letter_code
_entity_poly.pdbx_strand_id
1 'polypeptide(L)'
;MDGAVRFAGWCAVQDSNTLSEDENPKSGRVYTMFHGTHIDNAEDIIINGFKQSTRGMLGKGVYVSRNIQKAKCYPLRTDKNDQVVFKLKVNVGKVKKIDVDNHPLRTTWHDDGYDCAWVPPHSNISAIKFGREEDCVWDPKRITVVDVACCVDEGKRRKLRILIRRHRSNMSSERVTGNLEPIPGLIGHNQDFCVSKRIA
;
A
#
# COMPACT_ATOMS: atom_id res chain seq x y z
N MET A 1 13.51 -16.31 16.60
CA MET A 1 12.46 -15.90 17.55
C MET A 1 11.52 -14.99 16.79
N ASP A 2 10.39 -15.52 16.35
CA ASP A 2 9.46 -14.83 15.45
C ASP A 2 8.63 -13.80 16.22
N GLY A 3 8.76 -12.54 15.86
CA GLY A 3 7.99 -11.43 16.44
C GLY A 3 6.58 -11.40 15.87
N ALA A 4 5.64 -12.06 16.54
CA ALA A 4 4.22 -11.92 16.22
C ALA A 4 3.71 -10.54 16.68
N VAL A 5 3.11 -9.78 15.77
CA VAL A 5 2.47 -8.50 16.07
C VAL A 5 0.96 -8.68 16.01
N ARG A 6 0.26 -8.31 17.09
CA ARG A 6 -1.20 -8.42 17.19
C ARG A 6 -1.87 -7.10 16.82
N PHE A 7 -2.86 -7.17 15.94
CA PHE A 7 -3.77 -6.05 15.62
C PHE A 7 -5.21 -6.58 15.55
N ALA A 8 -6.15 -5.91 16.23
CA ALA A 8 -7.60 -6.17 16.15
C ALA A 8 -8.01 -7.67 16.15
N GLY A 9 -7.39 -8.48 17.02
CA GLY A 9 -7.71 -9.90 17.17
C GLY A 9 -6.95 -10.88 16.25
N TRP A 10 -6.14 -10.40 15.31
CA TRP A 10 -5.34 -11.24 14.40
C TRP A 10 -3.84 -11.17 14.74
N CYS A 11 -3.16 -12.32 14.68
CA CYS A 11 -1.71 -12.41 14.84
C CYS A 11 -1.05 -12.35 13.46
N ALA A 12 -0.35 -11.25 13.16
CA ALA A 12 0.51 -11.19 12.00
C ALA A 12 1.92 -11.63 12.39
N VAL A 13 2.49 -12.60 11.67
CA VAL A 13 3.87 -13.02 11.89
C VAL A 13 4.77 -12.17 11.02
N GLN A 14 5.75 -11.48 11.62
CA GLN A 14 6.77 -10.74 10.89
C GLN A 14 7.68 -11.75 10.16
N ASP A 15 7.37 -12.06 8.89
CA ASP A 15 8.27 -12.84 8.05
C ASP A 15 9.47 -11.99 7.61
N SER A 16 10.57 -12.68 7.30
CA SER A 16 11.83 -12.12 6.82
C SER A 16 11.60 -10.98 5.82
N ASN A 17 12.34 -9.88 5.98
CA ASN A 17 12.11 -8.54 5.40
C ASN A 17 11.84 -8.43 3.88
N THR A 18 11.86 -9.50 3.10
CA THR A 18 11.66 -9.52 1.64
C THR A 18 11.18 -10.90 1.19
N LEU A 19 9.89 -11.05 0.90
CA LEU A 19 9.37 -12.14 0.07
C LEU A 19 9.61 -11.74 -1.39
N SER A 20 10.13 -12.64 -2.22
CA SER A 20 10.42 -12.35 -3.62
C SER A 20 9.14 -12.12 -4.43
N GLU A 21 9.25 -11.46 -5.57
CA GLU A 21 8.11 -11.12 -6.43
C GLU A 21 7.41 -12.34 -7.05
N ASP A 22 8.16 -13.43 -7.23
CA ASP A 22 7.74 -14.73 -7.75
C ASP A 22 7.17 -15.69 -6.71
N GLU A 23 7.28 -15.37 -5.43
CA GLU A 23 6.73 -16.20 -4.36
C GLU A 23 5.27 -15.86 -4.05
N ASN A 24 4.47 -16.89 -3.75
CA ASN A 24 3.09 -16.71 -3.31
C ASN A 24 3.06 -15.98 -1.95
N PRO A 25 2.28 -14.89 -1.79
CA PRO A 25 2.07 -14.28 -0.49
C PRO A 25 1.34 -15.26 0.43
N LYS A 26 1.86 -15.39 1.65
CA LYS A 26 1.27 -16.21 2.70
C LYS A 26 0.31 -15.33 3.50
N SER A 27 -0.90 -15.85 3.74
CA SER A 27 -1.92 -15.11 4.50
C SER A 27 -1.45 -14.81 5.93
N GLY A 28 -1.87 -13.65 6.45
CA GLY A 28 -1.52 -13.19 7.80
C GLY A 28 -0.07 -12.72 7.95
N ARG A 29 0.62 -12.40 6.86
CA ARG A 29 2.00 -11.90 6.88
C ARG A 29 2.09 -10.42 6.57
N VAL A 30 3.24 -9.85 6.91
CA VAL A 30 3.62 -8.48 6.59
C VAL A 30 4.82 -8.50 5.65
N TYR A 31 4.76 -7.74 4.55
CA TYR A 31 5.82 -7.67 3.55
C TYR A 31 6.36 -6.26 3.37
N THR A 32 7.63 -6.17 2.97
CA THR A 32 8.19 -4.95 2.38
C THR A 32 7.71 -4.84 0.94
N MET A 33 7.06 -3.73 0.60
CA MET A 33 6.53 -3.46 -0.74
C MET A 33 6.78 -2.00 -1.14
N PHE A 34 6.42 -1.65 -2.36
CA PHE A 34 6.69 -0.37 -2.97
C PHE A 34 5.47 0.20 -3.68
N HIS A 35 5.34 1.51 -3.65
CA HIS A 35 4.30 2.27 -4.36
C HIS A 35 4.91 3.53 -4.96
N GLY A 36 4.74 3.69 -6.28
CA GLY A 36 5.11 4.91 -7.01
C GLY A 36 3.93 5.87 -7.10
N THR A 37 4.15 7.14 -6.79
CA THR A 37 3.14 8.21 -6.83
C THR A 37 3.77 9.54 -7.24
N HIS A 38 2.94 10.53 -7.53
CA HIS A 38 3.39 11.91 -7.70
C HIS A 38 3.97 12.45 -6.41
N ILE A 39 5.04 13.24 -6.51
CA ILE A 39 5.71 13.84 -5.36
C ILE A 39 4.79 14.78 -4.57
N ASP A 40 3.84 15.44 -5.24
CA ASP A 40 2.87 16.33 -4.61
C ASP A 40 1.88 15.59 -3.69
N ASN A 41 1.66 14.30 -3.93
CA ASN A 41 0.84 13.46 -3.05
C ASN A 41 1.61 12.95 -1.83
N ALA A 42 2.93 13.13 -1.79
CA ALA A 42 3.79 12.42 -0.84
C ALA A 42 3.52 12.82 0.61
N GLU A 43 3.39 14.12 0.89
CA GLU A 43 3.14 14.62 2.23
C GLU A 43 1.75 14.22 2.75
N ASP A 44 0.71 14.32 1.90
CA ASP A 44 -0.65 13.87 2.23
C ASP A 44 -0.67 12.39 2.59
N ILE A 45 -0.01 11.54 1.79
CA ILE A 45 0.08 10.10 2.06
C ILE A 45 0.81 9.80 3.38
N ILE A 46 1.86 10.57 3.71
CA ILE A 46 2.60 10.36 4.96
C ILE A 46 1.77 10.77 6.18
N ILE A 47 1.01 11.87 6.09
CA ILE A 47 0.29 12.45 7.22
C ILE A 47 -1.10 11.82 7.40
N ASN A 48 -1.84 11.67 6.31
CA ASN A 48 -3.24 11.25 6.30
C ASN A 48 -3.42 9.78 5.87
N GLY A 49 -2.34 9.11 5.45
CA GLY A 49 -2.37 7.74 4.96
C GLY A 49 -2.82 7.62 3.51
N PHE A 50 -2.85 6.38 3.01
CA PHE A 50 -3.32 6.10 1.67
C PHE A 50 -4.85 6.23 1.57
N LYS A 51 -5.32 6.56 0.37
CA LYS A 51 -6.73 6.49 -0.03
C LYS A 51 -6.90 5.41 -1.09
N GLN A 52 -7.99 4.68 -1.03
CA GLN A 52 -8.29 3.67 -2.06
C GLN A 52 -8.46 4.35 -3.42
N SER A 53 -7.96 3.71 -4.46
CA SER A 53 -8.38 4.03 -5.83
C SER A 53 -9.87 3.74 -6.02
N THR A 54 -10.54 4.47 -6.91
CA THR A 54 -11.96 4.26 -7.21
C THR A 54 -12.22 3.10 -8.17
N ARG A 55 -11.16 2.62 -8.85
CA ARG A 55 -11.18 1.57 -9.87
C ARG A 55 -9.76 1.08 -10.15
N GLY A 56 -9.66 -0.10 -10.75
CA GLY A 56 -8.43 -0.67 -11.25
C GLY A 56 -8.67 -2.10 -11.72
N MET A 57 -7.63 -2.75 -12.25
CA MET A 57 -7.72 -4.13 -12.72
C MET A 57 -8.21 -5.10 -11.65
N LEU A 58 -7.85 -4.87 -10.39
CA LEU A 58 -8.26 -5.66 -9.22
C LEU A 58 -9.36 -4.97 -8.39
N GLY A 59 -10.10 -4.02 -8.96
CA GLY A 59 -11.13 -3.27 -8.24
C GLY A 59 -10.56 -2.10 -7.43
N LYS A 60 -11.28 -1.70 -6.38
CA LYS A 60 -10.88 -0.59 -5.50
C LYS A 60 -9.84 -1.08 -4.50
N GLY A 61 -8.88 -0.21 -4.17
CA GLY A 61 -7.84 -0.50 -3.20
C GLY A 61 -6.57 0.30 -3.45
N VAL A 62 -5.53 -0.01 -2.67
CA VAL A 62 -4.19 0.57 -2.81
C VAL A 62 -3.28 -0.46 -3.49
N TYR A 63 -2.76 -0.08 -4.65
CA TYR A 63 -1.91 -0.94 -5.46
C TYR A 63 -0.45 -0.85 -5.01
N VAL A 64 0.17 -1.99 -4.73
CA VAL A 64 1.55 -2.09 -4.29
C VAL A 64 2.25 -3.23 -5.01
N SER A 65 3.57 -3.22 -5.00
CA SER A 65 4.39 -4.25 -5.65
C SER A 65 5.59 -4.58 -4.78
N ARG A 66 6.00 -5.85 -4.77
CA ARG A 66 7.28 -6.31 -4.23
C ARG A 66 8.44 -5.95 -5.15
N ASN A 67 8.16 -5.70 -6.43
CA ASN A 67 9.13 -5.25 -7.42
C ASN A 67 9.30 -3.72 -7.41
N ILE A 68 10.42 -3.24 -6.88
CA ILE A 68 10.73 -1.80 -6.84
C ILE A 68 10.86 -1.17 -8.24
N GLN A 69 11.38 -1.91 -9.22
CA GLN A 69 11.54 -1.40 -10.58
C GLN A 69 10.17 -1.20 -11.25
N LYS A 70 9.20 -2.07 -10.95
CA LYS A 70 7.81 -1.87 -11.33
C LYS A 70 7.24 -0.61 -10.67
N ALA A 71 7.41 -0.43 -9.36
CA ALA A 71 6.90 0.76 -8.67
C ALA A 71 7.49 2.07 -9.22
N LYS A 72 8.78 2.09 -9.59
CA LYS A 72 9.43 3.24 -10.25
C LYS A 72 8.85 3.59 -11.62
N CYS A 73 8.06 2.73 -12.25
CA CYS A 73 7.39 3.08 -13.51
C CYS A 73 6.18 3.99 -13.29
N TYR A 74 5.69 4.13 -12.05
CA TYR A 74 4.47 4.85 -11.74
C TYR A 74 4.75 6.17 -11.01
N PRO A 75 3.95 7.21 -11.28
CA PRO A 75 2.86 7.24 -12.26
C PRO A 75 3.36 7.18 -13.71
N LEU A 76 2.56 6.58 -14.60
CA LEU A 76 2.93 6.45 -16.01
C LEU A 76 2.98 7.83 -16.66
N ARG A 77 3.81 7.99 -17.70
CA ARG A 77 3.91 9.22 -18.51
C ARG A 77 4.17 10.49 -17.69
N THR A 78 4.88 10.34 -16.59
CA THR A 78 5.24 11.44 -15.67
C THR A 78 6.76 11.60 -15.67
N ASP A 79 7.26 12.83 -15.54
CA ASP A 79 8.70 13.10 -15.41
C ASP A 79 9.26 12.44 -14.14
N LYS A 80 10.51 11.95 -14.18
CA LYS A 80 11.13 11.30 -13.02
C LYS A 80 11.33 12.24 -11.83
N ASN A 81 11.43 13.55 -12.07
CA ASN A 81 11.52 14.56 -11.03
C ASN A 81 10.21 14.73 -10.24
N ASP A 82 9.09 14.36 -10.85
CA ASP A 82 7.75 14.44 -10.23
C ASP A 82 7.31 13.11 -9.61
N GLN A 83 8.19 12.10 -9.60
CA GLN A 83 7.92 10.77 -9.06
C GLN A 83 8.61 10.55 -7.72
N VAL A 84 7.90 9.90 -6.81
CA VAL A 84 8.46 9.33 -5.58
C VAL A 84 8.02 7.88 -5.44
N VAL A 85 8.93 7.02 -4.97
CA VAL A 85 8.62 5.63 -4.61
C VAL A 85 8.75 5.46 -3.11
N PHE A 86 7.64 5.13 -2.47
CA PHE A 86 7.64 4.76 -1.06
C PHE A 86 8.07 3.32 -0.86
N LYS A 87 8.82 3.07 0.22
CA LYS A 87 9.00 1.75 0.82
C LYS A 87 7.94 1.60 1.91
N LEU A 88 7.24 0.48 1.88
CA LEU A 88 6.07 0.21 2.71
C LEU A 88 6.28 -1.05 3.55
N LYS A 89 5.63 -1.09 4.71
CA LYS A 89 5.25 -2.35 5.39
C LYS A 89 3.77 -2.58 5.13
N VAL A 90 3.43 -3.73 4.55
CA VAL A 90 2.06 -4.05 4.12
C VAL A 90 1.61 -5.33 4.79
N ASN A 91 0.56 -5.26 5.61
CA ASN A 91 -0.14 -6.42 6.15
C ASN A 91 -1.15 -6.94 5.12
N VAL A 92 -0.81 -8.02 4.43
CA VAL A 92 -1.66 -8.54 3.34
C VAL A 92 -2.88 -9.30 3.82
N GLY A 93 -2.96 -9.65 5.11
CA GLY A 93 -4.12 -10.34 5.69
C GLY A 93 -4.47 -11.62 4.93
N LYS A 94 -5.76 -11.87 4.68
CA LYS A 94 -6.24 -12.97 3.83
C LYS A 94 -6.10 -12.60 2.35
N VAL A 95 -5.31 -13.36 1.60
CA VAL A 95 -4.99 -13.03 0.20
C VAL A 95 -5.81 -13.86 -0.79
N LYS A 96 -6.36 -13.21 -1.81
CA LYS A 96 -6.98 -13.85 -2.97
C LYS A 96 -6.05 -13.81 -4.17
N LYS A 97 -5.66 -14.98 -4.66
CA LYS A 97 -4.95 -15.11 -5.94
C LYS A 97 -5.91 -14.86 -7.10
N ILE A 98 -5.51 -14.00 -8.03
CA ILE A 98 -6.21 -13.69 -9.29
C ILE A 98 -5.20 -13.98 -10.42
N ASP A 99 -5.32 -15.11 -11.11
CA ASP A 99 -4.28 -15.58 -12.06
C ASP A 99 -4.80 -15.91 -13.47
N VAL A 100 -6.07 -15.62 -13.73
CA VAL A 100 -6.72 -15.81 -15.02
C VAL A 100 -7.59 -14.61 -15.37
N ASP A 101 -7.71 -14.33 -16.67
CA ASP A 101 -8.72 -13.41 -17.18
C ASP A 101 -10.14 -13.86 -16.77
N ASN A 102 -11.03 -12.89 -16.58
CA ASN A 102 -12.42 -13.09 -16.12
C ASN A 102 -12.58 -13.86 -14.80
N HIS A 103 -11.57 -13.85 -13.92
CA HIS A 103 -11.71 -14.41 -12.58
C HIS A 103 -12.94 -13.80 -11.86
N PRO A 104 -13.87 -14.60 -11.32
CA PRO A 104 -15.18 -14.11 -10.83
C PRO A 104 -15.05 -13.08 -9.70
N LEU A 105 -13.98 -13.17 -8.92
CA LEU A 105 -13.68 -12.27 -7.80
C LEU A 105 -12.62 -11.21 -8.13
N ARG A 106 -12.34 -10.95 -9.42
CA ARG A 106 -11.28 -10.03 -9.85
C ARG A 106 -11.40 -8.65 -9.21
N THR A 107 -12.61 -8.11 -9.04
CA THR A 107 -12.85 -6.78 -8.47
C THR A 107 -13.68 -6.76 -7.19
N THR A 108 -14.22 -7.91 -6.77
CA THR A 108 -15.15 -8.07 -5.64
C THR A 108 -14.60 -8.98 -4.52
N TRP A 109 -13.34 -9.38 -4.60
CA TRP A 109 -12.69 -10.23 -3.58
C TRP A 109 -12.82 -9.70 -2.14
N HIS A 110 -12.95 -8.39 -1.94
CA HIS A 110 -13.12 -7.80 -0.61
C HIS A 110 -14.51 -8.09 0.00
N ASP A 111 -15.55 -8.24 -0.82
CA ASP A 111 -16.89 -8.64 -0.38
C ASP A 111 -16.89 -10.06 0.20
N ASP A 112 -15.96 -10.91 -0.27
CA ASP A 112 -15.74 -12.28 0.20
C ASP A 112 -14.78 -12.35 1.42
N GLY A 113 -14.51 -11.21 2.06
CA GLY A 113 -13.68 -11.12 3.27
C GLY A 113 -12.19 -11.32 3.03
N TYR A 114 -11.70 -11.08 1.81
CA TYR A 114 -10.26 -11.01 1.55
C TYR A 114 -9.73 -9.58 1.78
N ASP A 115 -8.51 -9.49 2.29
CA ASP A 115 -7.84 -8.22 2.62
C ASP A 115 -6.95 -7.69 1.49
N CYS A 116 -6.46 -8.62 0.66
CA CYS A 116 -5.62 -8.33 -0.49
C CYS A 116 -6.00 -9.22 -1.67
N ALA A 117 -6.03 -8.67 -2.88
CA ALA A 117 -5.94 -9.45 -4.11
C ALA A 117 -4.53 -9.40 -4.67
N TRP A 118 -4.05 -10.52 -5.19
CA TRP A 118 -2.70 -10.66 -5.72
C TRP A 118 -2.71 -11.35 -7.08
N VAL A 119 -1.99 -10.77 -8.03
CA VAL A 119 -1.70 -11.38 -9.33
C VAL A 119 -0.26 -11.89 -9.33
N PRO A 120 -0.03 -13.19 -9.57
CA PRO A 120 1.32 -13.73 -9.67
C PRO A 120 2.05 -13.21 -10.92
N PRO A 121 3.38 -13.20 -10.93
CA PRO A 121 4.10 -13.07 -12.18
C PRO A 121 3.76 -14.25 -13.09
N HIS A 122 3.81 -14.01 -14.40
CA HIS A 122 3.46 -15.02 -15.42
C HIS A 122 2.01 -15.55 -15.33
N SER A 123 1.08 -14.76 -14.77
CA SER A 123 -0.35 -15.05 -14.81
C SER A 123 -0.92 -15.01 -16.24
N ASN A 124 -2.02 -15.74 -16.46
CA ASN A 124 -2.81 -15.68 -17.70
C ASN A 124 -3.80 -14.49 -17.66
N ILE A 125 -3.29 -13.30 -17.34
CA ILE A 125 -4.05 -12.04 -17.28
C ILE A 125 -3.49 -11.07 -18.30
N SER A 126 -4.30 -10.73 -19.30
CA SER A 126 -3.91 -9.85 -20.40
C SER A 126 -3.67 -8.39 -19.98
N ALA A 127 -4.30 -7.96 -18.88
CA ALA A 127 -4.19 -6.60 -18.37
C ALA A 127 -2.85 -6.28 -17.69
N ILE A 128 -2.03 -7.29 -17.36
CA ILE A 128 -0.67 -7.06 -16.83
C ILE A 128 0.34 -7.47 -17.89
N LYS A 129 1.37 -6.65 -18.08
CA LYS A 129 2.55 -7.07 -18.85
C LYS A 129 3.10 -8.37 -18.27
N PHE A 130 3.38 -9.33 -19.15
CA PHE A 130 3.89 -10.64 -18.79
C PHE A 130 5.07 -10.57 -17.80
N GLY A 131 5.06 -11.45 -16.80
CA GLY A 131 6.11 -11.56 -15.78
C GLY A 131 6.05 -10.51 -14.66
N ARG A 132 4.98 -9.73 -14.51
CA ARG A 132 4.84 -8.76 -13.40
C ARG A 132 3.77 -9.19 -12.42
N GLU A 133 4.06 -9.06 -11.13
CA GLU A 133 3.09 -9.23 -10.04
C GLU A 133 2.41 -7.91 -9.67
N GLU A 134 1.23 -7.98 -9.05
CA GLU A 134 0.60 -6.83 -8.42
C GLU A 134 -0.27 -7.24 -7.23
N ASP A 135 -0.17 -6.49 -6.13
CA ASP A 135 -1.07 -6.58 -4.99
C ASP A 135 -2.02 -5.38 -4.96
N CYS A 136 -3.27 -5.62 -4.56
CA CYS A 136 -4.28 -4.61 -4.29
C CYS A 136 -4.84 -4.82 -2.88
N VAL A 137 -4.50 -3.90 -1.97
CA VAL A 137 -4.89 -3.97 -0.55
C VAL A 137 -6.18 -3.19 -0.34
N TRP A 138 -7.15 -3.79 0.36
CA TRP A 138 -8.47 -3.19 0.54
C TRP A 138 -8.40 -2.02 1.51
N ASP A 139 -8.04 -2.28 2.77
CA ASP A 139 -8.00 -1.27 3.83
C ASP A 139 -6.63 -0.56 3.85
N PRO A 140 -6.55 0.75 3.57
CA PRO A 140 -5.31 1.52 3.64
C PRO A 140 -4.60 1.47 5.00
N LYS A 141 -5.32 1.21 6.11
CA LYS A 141 -4.75 1.10 7.46
C LYS A 141 -3.78 -0.08 7.60
N ARG A 142 -3.81 -1.03 6.67
CA ARG A 142 -2.87 -2.16 6.59
C ARG A 142 -1.51 -1.78 6.00
N ILE A 143 -1.34 -0.53 5.55
CA ILE A 143 -0.14 -0.04 4.88
C ILE A 143 0.52 1.03 5.75
N THR A 144 1.81 0.87 5.99
CA THR A 144 2.63 1.86 6.70
C THR A 144 3.77 2.32 5.81
N VAL A 145 3.89 3.63 5.60
CA VAL A 145 5.07 4.23 4.95
C VAL A 145 6.25 4.13 5.91
N VAL A 146 7.35 3.51 5.47
CA VAL A 146 8.55 3.34 6.31
C VAL A 146 9.77 4.07 5.81
N ASP A 147 9.85 4.35 4.50
CA ASP A 147 10.94 5.12 3.90
C ASP A 147 10.57 5.64 2.50
N VAL A 148 11.41 6.54 1.97
CA VAL A 148 11.43 6.90 0.54
C VAL A 148 12.53 6.10 -0.15
N ALA A 149 12.13 5.14 -0.99
CA ALA A 149 13.02 4.25 -1.72
C ALA A 149 13.69 4.95 -2.92
N CYS A 150 12.96 5.81 -3.62
CA CYS A 150 13.46 6.56 -4.78
C CYS A 150 12.77 7.93 -4.88
N CYS A 151 13.54 8.96 -5.18
CA CYS A 151 13.13 10.33 -5.48
C CYS A 151 14.35 11.00 -6.10
N VAL A 152 14.22 11.60 -7.29
CA VAL A 152 15.37 12.21 -7.99
C VAL A 152 15.87 13.44 -7.25
N ASP A 153 14.95 14.26 -6.72
CA ASP A 153 15.29 15.41 -5.90
C ASP A 153 15.70 14.95 -4.49
N GLU A 154 17.00 14.94 -4.21
CA GLU A 154 17.57 14.55 -2.91
C GLU A 154 17.13 15.48 -1.77
N GLY A 155 16.88 16.76 -2.07
CA GLY A 155 16.37 17.73 -1.11
C GLY A 155 14.96 17.36 -0.63
N LYS A 156 14.05 17.10 -1.56
CA LYS A 156 12.69 16.62 -1.28
C LYS A 156 12.73 15.24 -0.62
N ARG A 157 13.58 14.32 -1.10
CA ARG A 157 13.77 13.00 -0.51
C ARG A 157 14.11 13.08 0.97
N ARG A 158 15.08 13.93 1.33
CA ARG A 158 15.49 14.14 2.73
C ARG A 158 14.36 14.72 3.57
N LYS A 159 13.63 15.72 3.06
CA LYS A 159 12.47 16.32 3.75
C LYS A 159 11.40 15.28 4.06
N LEU A 160 11.00 14.48 3.06
CA LEU A 160 10.01 13.41 3.22
C LEU A 160 10.45 12.35 4.24
N ARG A 161 11.73 11.94 4.22
CA ARG A 161 12.28 11.02 5.21
C ARG A 161 12.23 11.56 6.64
N ILE A 162 12.48 12.86 6.83
CA ILE A 162 12.34 13.52 8.13
C ILE A 162 10.88 13.53 8.55
N LEU A 163 9.95 13.85 7.64
CA LEU A 163 8.51 13.85 7.90
C LEU A 163 8.02 12.47 8.36
N ILE A 164 8.41 11.39 7.66
CA ILE A 164 8.07 10.00 8.04
C ILE A 164 8.52 9.69 9.47
N ARG A 165 9.76 10.06 9.83
CA ARG A 165 10.31 9.82 11.18
C ARG A 165 9.52 10.58 12.25
N ARG A 166 9.23 11.86 12.01
CA ARG A 166 8.46 12.70 12.93
C ARG A 166 7.04 12.17 13.14
N HIS A 167 6.34 11.88 12.05
CA HIS A 167 4.97 11.36 12.10
C HIS A 167 4.90 10.04 12.88
N ARG A 168 5.88 9.14 12.69
CA ARG A 168 5.94 7.88 13.44
C ARG A 168 6.18 8.09 14.95
N SER A 169 7.03 9.04 15.33
CA SER A 169 7.27 9.37 16.73
C SER A 169 6.03 9.95 17.42
N ASN A 170 5.31 10.85 16.73
CA ASN A 170 4.06 11.42 17.25
C ASN A 170 3.01 10.33 17.47
N MET A 171 2.86 9.42 16.51
CA MET A 171 1.93 8.29 16.62
C MET A 171 2.28 7.31 17.74
N SER A 172 3.57 7.13 18.07
CA SER A 172 3.96 6.34 19.25
C SER A 172 3.65 7.06 20.56
N SER A 173 3.77 8.39 20.59
CA SER A 173 3.49 9.19 21.78
C SER A 173 1.99 9.26 22.09
N GLU A 174 1.14 9.42 21.08
CA GLU A 174 -0.31 9.44 21.24
C GLU A 174 -0.87 8.12 21.76
N ARG A 175 -0.28 6.97 21.37
CA ARG A 175 -0.66 5.65 21.93
C ARG A 175 -0.28 5.49 23.40
N VAL A 176 0.73 6.22 23.88
CA VAL A 176 1.11 6.22 25.29
C VAL A 176 0.15 7.08 26.11
N THR A 177 -0.40 8.15 25.54
CA THR A 177 -1.32 9.07 26.24
C THR A 177 -2.81 8.72 26.07
N GLY A 178 -3.18 7.87 25.10
CA GLY A 178 -4.56 7.61 24.66
C GLY A 178 -5.43 6.67 25.52
N ASN A 179 -5.18 6.52 26.82
CA ASN A 179 -6.05 5.73 27.73
C ASN A 179 -7.19 6.54 28.38
N LEU A 180 -7.69 7.59 27.72
CA LEU A 180 -8.89 8.32 28.14
C LEU A 180 -9.72 8.67 26.89
N GLU A 181 -10.80 7.93 26.67
CA GLU A 181 -11.80 8.17 25.62
C GLU A 181 -12.63 9.44 25.92
N PRO A 182 -12.97 10.22 24.88
CA PRO A 182 -14.32 10.79 24.84
C PRO A 182 -15.09 10.54 23.53
N ILE A 183 -16.41 10.55 23.73
CA ILE A 183 -17.58 10.17 22.90
C ILE A 183 -17.72 10.99 21.59
N PRO A 184 -18.29 10.43 20.49
CA PRO A 184 -18.30 11.05 19.16
C PRO A 184 -19.45 12.04 18.90
N GLY A 185 -19.19 13.05 18.05
CA GLY A 185 -20.22 13.90 17.46
C GLY A 185 -19.75 14.87 16.36
N LEU A 186 -20.46 14.81 15.22
CA LEU A 186 -20.69 15.83 14.16
C LEU A 186 -19.66 16.10 13.03
N ILE A 187 -19.97 15.44 11.89
CA ILE A 187 -20.15 15.90 10.49
C ILE A 187 -19.61 17.29 10.10
N GLY A 188 -18.83 17.32 9.00
CA GLY A 188 -18.58 18.52 8.17
C GLY A 188 -18.06 18.17 6.77
N HIS A 189 -18.70 18.71 5.73
CA HIS A 189 -18.61 18.36 4.30
C HIS A 189 -17.37 18.88 3.53
N ASN A 190 -17.04 18.11 2.48
CA ASN A 190 -16.44 18.42 1.17
C ASN A 190 -15.35 19.50 1.03
N GLN A 191 -14.21 19.06 0.49
CA GLN A 191 -13.53 19.71 -0.64
C GLN A 191 -12.92 18.61 -1.54
N ASP A 192 -12.76 18.90 -2.83
CA ASP A 192 -12.37 17.97 -3.89
C ASP A 192 -10.92 17.48 -3.76
N PHE A 193 -10.68 16.16 -3.84
CA PHE A 193 -9.35 15.59 -3.61
C PHE A 193 -8.89 14.57 -4.66
N CYS A 194 -7.57 14.61 -4.87
CA CYS A 194 -6.79 13.97 -5.92
C CYS A 194 -7.03 12.46 -6.05
N VAL A 195 -7.60 12.06 -7.19
CA VAL A 195 -7.83 10.66 -7.57
C VAL A 195 -6.53 10.07 -8.08
N SER A 196 -6.03 9.01 -7.44
CA SER A 196 -4.97 8.17 -8.01
C SER A 196 -5.49 7.55 -9.32
N LYS A 197 -5.17 8.21 -10.45
CA LYS A 197 -5.64 7.83 -11.78
C LYS A 197 -4.65 6.88 -12.44
N ARG A 198 -5.22 5.75 -12.89
CA ARG A 198 -4.75 4.81 -13.93
C ARG A 198 -3.59 3.88 -13.52
N ILE A 199 -3.98 2.70 -13.07
CA ILE A 199 -3.34 1.45 -13.50
C ILE A 199 -4.34 0.79 -14.45
N ALA A 200 -4.07 0.91 -15.74
CA ALA A 200 -4.62 0.12 -16.83
C ALA A 200 -3.45 -0.34 -17.67
#